data_AF-A0A7J4PMP5-F1
#
_entry.id   AF-A0A7J4PMP5-F1
#
_cell.length_a   1.000
_cell.length_b   1.000
_cell.length_c   1.000
_cell.angle_alpha   90.00
_cell.angle_beta   90.00
_cell.angle_gamma   90.00
#
_symmetry.space_group_name_H-M   'P 1'
#
loop_
_entity.id
_entity.type
_entity.pdbx_description
1 polymer ?
#
loop_
_entity_poly.entity_id
_entity_poly.type
_entity_poly.pdbx_seq_one_letter_code
_entity_poly.pdbx_strand_id
1 'polypeptide(L)'
;MKTGDLSFTGILIGLVLFGLSDLLAIGPIYGGVIGAIIVGIFVGKIMGKGSVKYAFLSIFAYNLIAWVLTFLFTSDGKLVLQSDGPSMSVFIGSLLVLVFFYSIIGSFGAFVTCNLSRNEQGRGL
;
A
#
# COMPACT_ATOMS: atom_id res chain seq x y z
N MET A 1 13.54 -14.49 9.53
CA MET A 1 12.59 -14.61 8.40
C MET A 1 13.36 -14.37 7.10
N LYS A 2 13.10 -15.15 6.06
CA LYS A 2 13.66 -14.86 4.74
C LYS A 2 13.02 -13.58 4.22
N THR A 3 13.73 -12.85 3.37
CA THR A 3 13.29 -11.54 2.87
C THR A 3 11.95 -11.58 2.14
N GLY A 4 11.62 -12.71 1.51
CA GLY A 4 10.31 -12.95 0.87
C GLY A 4 9.16 -13.00 1.87
N ASP A 5 9.37 -13.58 3.06
CA ASP A 5 8.34 -13.69 4.09
C ASP A 5 7.92 -12.30 4.61
N LEU A 6 8.87 -11.37 4.68
CA LEU A 6 8.66 -9.99 5.11
C LEU A 6 7.83 -9.19 4.09
N SER A 7 8.16 -9.30 2.80
CA SER A 7 7.40 -8.64 1.74
C SER A 7 5.98 -9.17 1.63
N PHE A 8 5.78 -10.48 1.83
CA PHE A 8 4.46 -11.10 1.84
C PHE A 8 3.63 -10.64 3.05
N THR A 9 4.26 -10.56 4.23
CA THR A 9 3.61 -10.07 5.45
C THR A 9 3.14 -8.62 5.29
N GLY A 10 3.96 -7.76 4.67
CA GLY A 10 3.58 -6.38 4.36
C GLY A 10 2.35 -6.29 3.45
N ILE A 11 2.26 -7.17 2.45
CA ILE A 11 1.09 -7.24 1.54
C ILE A 11 -0.17 -7.64 2.31
N LEU A 12 -0.09 -8.69 3.13
CA LEU A 12 -1.20 -9.18 3.94
C LEU A 12 -1.75 -8.09 4.88
N ILE A 13 -0.86 -7.42 5.61
CA ILE A 13 -1.25 -6.32 6.52
C ILE A 13 -1.92 -5.19 5.74
N GLY A 14 -1.37 -4.82 4.58
CA GLY A 14 -1.94 -3.79 3.71
C GLY A 14 -3.36 -4.12 3.24
N LEU A 15 -3.60 -5.37 2.83
CA LEU A 15 -4.93 -5.81 2.40
C LEU A 15 -5.94 -5.79 3.54
N VAL A 16 -5.56 -6.24 4.74
CA VAL A 16 -6.45 -6.22 5.91
C VAL A 16 -6.82 -4.78 6.29
N LEU A 17 -5.85 -3.87 6.33
CA LEU A 17 -6.09 -2.45 6.65
C LEU A 17 -6.93 -1.76 5.58
N PHE A 18 -6.71 -2.09 4.31
CA PHE A 18 -7.54 -1.59 3.21
C PHE A 18 -9.01 -2.02 3.38
N GLY A 19 -9.26 -3.31 3.65
CA GLY A 19 -10.61 -3.81 3.90
C GLY A 19 -11.30 -3.18 5.11
N LEU A 20 -10.54 -2.87 6.17
CA LEU A 20 -11.08 -2.17 7.34
C LEU A 20 -11.46 -0.72 7.05
N SER A 21 -10.79 -0.06 6.10
CA SER A 21 -11.05 1.35 5.77
C SER A 21 -12.48 1.56 5.26
N ASP A 22 -12.99 0.59 4.49
CA ASP A 22 -14.37 0.57 3.99
C ASP A 22 -15.38 0.42 5.14
N LEU A 23 -15.05 -0.41 6.15
CA LEU A 23 -15.88 -0.61 7.34
C LEU A 23 -15.99 0.67 8.21
N LEU A 24 -14.97 1.52 8.19
CA LEU A 24 -14.95 2.80 8.91
C LEU A 24 -15.58 3.97 8.11
N ALA A 25 -16.12 3.73 6.91
CA ALA A 25 -16.69 4.74 6.03
C ALA A 25 -15.75 5.94 5.75
N ILE A 26 -14.44 5.68 5.75
CA ILE A 26 -13.44 6.70 5.41
C ILE A 26 -13.46 6.88 3.89
N GLY A 27 -13.52 8.12 3.41
CA GLY A 27 -13.52 8.41 1.98
C GLY A 27 -12.34 7.74 1.26
N PRO A 28 -12.51 7.18 0.04
CA PRO A 28 -11.54 6.29 -0.60
C PRO A 28 -10.14 6.92 -0.74
N ILE A 29 -10.10 8.22 -1.05
CA ILE A 29 -8.84 8.96 -1.21
C ILE A 29 -8.10 9.09 0.12
N TYR A 30 -8.81 9.47 1.18
CA TYR A 30 -8.25 9.65 2.53
C TYR A 30 -7.86 8.30 3.15
N GLY A 31 -8.70 7.27 2.94
CA GLY A 31 -8.41 5.90 3.36
C GLY A 31 -7.16 5.35 2.68
N GLY A 32 -6.98 5.61 1.38
CA GLY A 32 -5.76 5.24 0.64
C GLY A 32 -4.50 5.90 1.20
N VAL A 33 -4.54 7.21 1.48
CA VAL A 33 -3.38 7.92 2.08
C VAL A 33 -3.06 7.42 3.48
N ILE A 34 -4.07 7.35 4.36
CA ILE A 34 -3.90 6.92 5.76
C ILE A 34 -3.42 5.47 5.80
N GLY A 35 -4.03 4.59 5.01
CA GLY A 35 -3.63 3.20 4.86
C GLY A 35 -2.18 3.08 4.39
N ALA A 36 -1.78 3.84 3.36
CA ALA A 36 -0.41 3.84 2.90
C ALA A 36 0.60 4.24 3.97
N ILE A 37 0.29 5.26 4.78
CA ILE A 37 1.14 5.69 5.90
C ILE A 37 1.26 4.57 6.94
N ILE A 38 0.13 4.01 7.39
CA ILE A 38 0.11 2.98 8.44
C ILE A 38 0.84 1.72 7.97
N VAL A 39 0.56 1.24 6.76
CA VAL A 39 1.24 0.08 6.18
C VAL A 39 2.73 0.35 6.03
N GLY A 40 3.09 1.55 5.56
CA GLY A 40 4.48 2.00 5.49
C GLY A 40 5.19 1.88 6.83
N ILE A 41 4.60 2.43 7.90
CA ILE A 41 5.15 2.36 9.26
C ILE A 41 5.30 0.91 9.72
N PHE A 42 4.26 0.09 9.56
CA PHE A 42 4.29 -1.32 9.95
C PHE A 42 5.38 -2.09 9.20
N VAL A 43 5.43 -1.95 7.88
CA VAL A 43 6.45 -2.56 7.01
C VAL A 43 7.85 -2.08 7.41
N GLY A 44 8.04 -0.79 7.67
CA GLY A 44 9.33 -0.24 8.13
C GLY A 44 9.77 -0.75 9.49
N LYS A 45 8.83 -1.07 10.39
CA LYS A 45 9.11 -1.62 11.73
C LYS A 45 9.48 -3.10 11.67
N ILE A 46 8.83 -3.88 10.81
CA ILE A 46 9.14 -5.32 10.64
C ILE A 46 10.37 -5.56 9.75
N MET A 47 10.66 -4.64 8.82
CA MET A 47 11.80 -4.78 7.90
C MET A 47 13.12 -4.37 8.54
N GLY A 48 14.08 -5.30 8.55
CA GLY A 48 15.46 -5.05 8.95
C GLY A 48 16.27 -4.24 7.94
N LYS A 49 17.48 -3.83 8.36
CA LYS A 49 18.44 -2.90 7.71
C LYS A 49 18.76 -3.13 6.21
N GLY A 50 18.45 -4.29 5.65
CA GLY A 50 18.69 -4.63 4.23
C GLY A 50 17.42 -4.78 3.38
N SER A 51 16.24 -4.69 4.00
CA SER A 51 14.97 -5.06 3.41
C SER A 51 14.12 -3.87 2.97
N VAL A 52 14.47 -2.63 3.38
CA VAL A 52 13.75 -1.40 3.02
C VAL A 52 13.59 -1.21 1.51
N LYS A 53 14.57 -1.65 0.71
CA LYS A 53 14.47 -1.63 -0.77
C LYS A 53 13.30 -2.43 -1.32
N TYR A 54 12.76 -3.38 -0.55
CA TYR A 54 11.58 -4.17 -0.92
C TYR A 54 10.28 -3.58 -0.34
N ALA A 55 10.35 -2.55 0.52
CA ALA A 55 9.16 -1.89 1.07
C ALA A 55 8.34 -1.28 -0.06
N PHE A 56 8.98 -0.60 -1.02
CA PHE A 56 8.28 -0.06 -2.18
C PHE A 56 7.54 -1.13 -2.96
N LEU A 57 8.20 -2.26 -3.26
CA LEU A 57 7.58 -3.33 -4.03
C LEU A 57 6.41 -3.98 -3.28
N SER A 58 6.55 -4.19 -1.98
CA SER A 58 5.50 -4.76 -1.12
C SER A 58 4.30 -3.80 -1.00
N ILE A 59 4.57 -2.50 -0.83
CA ILE A 59 3.56 -1.45 -0.72
C ILE A 59 2.84 -1.24 -2.06
N PHE A 60 3.58 -1.30 -3.15
CA PHE A 60 3.03 -1.25 -4.50
C PHE A 60 2.15 -2.46 -4.80
N ALA A 61 2.62 -3.66 -4.46
CA ALA A 61 1.86 -4.89 -4.70
C ALA A 61 0.52 -4.89 -3.95
N TYR A 62 0.48 -4.52 -2.66
CA TYR A 62 -0.81 -4.49 -1.96
C TYR A 62 -1.74 -3.41 -2.52
N ASN A 63 -1.22 -2.21 -2.85
CA ASN A 63 -2.06 -1.15 -3.42
C ASN A 63 -2.67 -1.59 -4.74
N LEU A 64 -1.86 -2.21 -5.61
CA LEU A 64 -2.34 -2.74 -6.88
C LEU A 64 -3.42 -3.81 -6.68
N ILE A 65 -3.18 -4.78 -5.79
CA ILE A 65 -4.15 -5.85 -5.50
C ILE A 65 -5.44 -5.26 -4.92
N ALA A 66 -5.34 -4.36 -3.94
CA ALA A 66 -6.49 -3.72 -3.29
C ALA A 66 -7.38 -2.98 -4.29
N TRP A 67 -6.78 -2.20 -5.19
CA TRP A 67 -7.53 -1.47 -6.21
C TRP A 67 -8.11 -2.40 -7.29
N VAL A 68 -7.39 -3.45 -7.69
CA VAL A 68 -7.94 -4.48 -8.60
C VAL A 68 -9.12 -5.20 -7.96
N LEU A 69 -9.04 -5.58 -6.69
CA LEU A 69 -10.16 -6.19 -5.95
C LEU A 69 -11.35 -5.24 -5.89
N THR A 70 -11.12 -3.97 -5.56
CA THR A 70 -12.17 -2.94 -5.57
C THR A 70 -12.84 -2.86 -6.93
N PHE A 71 -12.07 -2.88 -8.01
CA PHE A 71 -12.58 -2.84 -9.37
C PHE A 71 -13.42 -4.06 -9.76
N LEU A 72 -13.03 -5.26 -9.31
CA LEU A 72 -13.75 -6.50 -9.62
C LEU A 72 -15.03 -6.68 -8.78
N PHE A 73 -15.02 -6.20 -7.54
CA PHE A 73 -16.08 -6.50 -6.57
C PHE A 73 -17.07 -5.36 -6.33
N THR A 74 -16.76 -4.11 -6.71
CA THR A 74 -17.70 -2.98 -6.58
C THR A 74 -18.60 -2.82 -7.80
N SER A 75 -19.80 -2.28 -7.59
CA SER A 75 -20.73 -1.90 -8.66
C SER A 75 -20.11 -0.88 -9.62
N ASP A 76 -19.39 0.09 -9.09
CA ASP A 76 -18.76 1.16 -9.87
C ASP A 76 -17.64 0.61 -10.76
N GLY A 77 -16.82 -0.31 -10.24
CA GLY A 77 -15.79 -0.99 -11.04
C GLY A 77 -16.38 -1.83 -12.17
N LYS A 78 -17.50 -2.52 -11.94
CA LYS A 78 -18.22 -3.25 -12.98
C LYS A 78 -18.79 -2.34 -14.07
N LEU A 79 -19.31 -1.16 -13.72
CA LEU A 79 -19.80 -0.18 -14.69
C LEU A 79 -18.65 0.33 -15.57
N VAL A 80 -17.48 0.58 -14.99
CA VAL A 80 -16.29 1.00 -15.74
C VAL A 80 -15.78 -0.13 -16.65
N LEU A 81 -15.80 -1.38 -16.21
CA LEU A 81 -15.45 -2.56 -17.04
C LEU A 81 -16.35 -2.73 -18.27
N GLN A 82 -17.60 -2.30 -18.16
CA GLN A 82 -18.58 -2.34 -19.24
C GLN A 82 -18.55 -1.09 -20.12
N SER A 83 -17.75 -0.08 -19.76
CA SER A 83 -17.61 1.13 -20.56
C SER A 83 -16.64 0.89 -21.72
N ASP A 84 -17.11 1.10 -22.94
CA ASP A 84 -16.26 1.00 -24.13
C ASP A 84 -15.43 2.28 -24.34
N GLY A 85 -14.20 2.10 -24.83
CA GLY A 85 -13.42 3.16 -25.45
C GLY A 85 -12.48 3.95 -24.51
N PRO A 86 -12.25 5.26 -24.79
CA PRO A 86 -11.21 6.08 -24.13
C PRO A 86 -11.40 6.30 -22.62
N SER A 87 -12.63 6.20 -22.13
CA SER A 87 -12.98 6.40 -20.72
C SER A 87 -12.30 5.38 -19.82
N MET A 88 -12.25 4.13 -20.27
CA MET A 88 -11.64 3.02 -19.55
C MET A 88 -10.11 3.18 -19.47
N SER A 89 -9.47 3.61 -20.55
CA SER A 89 -8.01 3.83 -20.56
C SER A 89 -7.59 5.00 -19.68
N VAL A 90 -8.33 6.11 -19.68
CA VAL A 90 -8.10 7.25 -18.79
C VAL A 90 -8.27 6.85 -17.32
N PHE A 91 -9.30 6.05 -17.01
CA PHE A 91 -9.53 5.55 -15.66
C PHE A 91 -8.42 4.61 -15.18
N ILE A 92 -8.00 3.64 -16.01
CA ILE A 92 -6.90 2.74 -15.67
C ILE A 92 -5.61 3.55 -15.45
N GLY A 93 -5.36 4.54 -16.30
CA GLY A 93 -4.22 5.44 -16.17
C GLY A 93 -4.24 6.24 -14.86
N SER A 94 -5.38 6.84 -14.51
CA SER A 94 -5.51 7.60 -13.25
C SER A 94 -5.36 6.71 -12.01
N LEU A 95 -5.88 5.48 -12.06
CA LEU A 95 -5.77 4.50 -10.99
C LEU A 95 -4.31 4.03 -10.81
N LEU A 96 -3.57 3.80 -11.92
CA LEU A 96 -2.14 3.50 -11.86
C LEU A 96 -1.34 4.64 -11.22
N VAL A 97 -1.66 5.89 -11.57
CA VAL A 97 -1.03 7.07 -10.97
C VAL A 97 -1.30 7.13 -9.46
N LEU A 98 -2.56 6.89 -9.03
CA LEU A 98 -2.93 6.83 -7.61
C LEU A 98 -2.18 5.73 -6.85
N VAL A 99 -2.15 4.51 -7.39
CA VAL A 99 -1.38 3.38 -6.83
C VAL A 99 0.09 3.77 -6.67
N PHE A 100 0.66 4.45 -7.66
CA PHE A 100 2.05 4.91 -7.61
C PHE A 100 2.28 5.93 -6.49
N PHE A 101 1.41 6.93 -6.37
CA PHE A 101 1.50 7.94 -5.32
C PHE A 101 1.37 7.34 -3.92
N TYR A 102 0.39 6.45 -3.68
CA TYR A 102 0.26 5.76 -2.40
C TYR A 102 1.48 4.89 -2.09
N SER A 103 2.08 4.29 -3.11
CA SER A 103 3.31 3.51 -2.95
C SER A 103 4.49 4.37 -2.52
N ILE A 104 4.64 5.57 -3.08
CA ILE A 104 5.66 6.54 -2.67
C ILE A 104 5.45 6.95 -1.21
N ILE A 105 4.22 7.31 -0.82
CA ILE A 105 3.88 7.74 0.54
C ILE A 105 4.21 6.63 1.55
N GLY A 106 3.74 5.41 1.30
CA GLY A 106 4.00 4.28 2.21
C GLY A 106 5.49 3.94 2.28
N SER A 107 6.21 4.01 1.16
CA SER A 107 7.66 3.74 1.14
C SER A 107 8.45 4.76 1.96
N PHE A 108 8.02 6.03 1.91
CA PHE A 108 8.61 7.07 2.75
C PHE A 108 8.35 6.78 4.23
N GLY A 109 7.12 6.40 4.60
CA GLY A 109 6.79 5.96 5.96
C GLY A 109 7.64 4.78 6.44
N ALA A 110 7.87 3.79 5.58
CA ALA A 110 8.72 2.65 5.87
C ALA A 110 10.19 3.05 6.06
N PHE A 111 10.69 3.93 5.20
CA PHE A 111 12.06 4.45 5.29
C PHE A 111 12.30 5.23 6.60
N VAL A 112 11.40 6.16 6.94
CA VAL A 112 11.50 6.96 8.17
C VAL A 112 11.47 6.05 9.39
N THR A 113 10.52 5.12 9.44
CA THR A 113 10.35 4.21 10.59
C THR A 113 11.55 3.30 10.79
N CYS A 114 12.10 2.73 9.71
CA CYS A 114 13.29 1.89 9.80
C CYS A 114 14.52 2.68 10.29
N ASN A 115 14.69 3.93 9.85
CA ASN A 115 15.77 4.79 10.34
C ASN A 115 15.59 5.23 11.80
N LEU A 116 14.37 5.49 12.25
CA LEU A 116 14.08 5.80 13.66
C LEU A 116 14.37 4.61 14.58
N SER A 117 13.90 3.41 14.22
CA SER A 117 14.16 2.19 14.99
C SER A 117 15.65 1.90 15.12
N ARG A 118 16.46 2.26 14.11
CA ARG A 118 17.92 2.17 14.15
C ARG A 118 18.56 3.06 15.21
N ASN A 119 18.07 4.29 15.37
CA ASN A 119 18.60 5.22 16.38
C ASN A 119 18.30 4.76 17.81
N GLU A 120 17.17 4.09 18.02
CA GLU A 120 16.83 3.51 19.32
C GLU A 120 17.69 2.28 19.64
N GLN A 121 17.91 1.38 18.67
CA GLN A 121 18.80 0.22 18.86
C GLN A 121 20.28 0.60 19.03
N GLY A 122 20.74 1.68 18.40
CA GLY A 122 22.11 2.18 18.55
C GLY A 122 22.39 2.93 19.86
N ARG A 123 21.34 3.27 20.63
CA ARG A 123 21.45 3.89 21.97
C ARG A 123 21.41 2.88 23.12
N GLY A 124 21.24 1.60 22.81
CA GLY A 124 21.19 0.50 23.79
C GLY A 124 22.55 -0.17 24.09
N LEU A 125 23.67 0.44 23.68
CA LEU A 125 25.05 0.05 23.95
C LEU A 125 25.81 1.25 24.52
#